data_AF-A0A8X7QQ28-F1
#
_entry.id   AF-A0A8X7QQ28-F1
#
_cell.length_a   1.000
_cell.length_b   1.000
_cell.length_c   1.000
_cell.angle_alpha   90.00
_cell.angle_beta   90.00
_cell.angle_gamma   90.00
#
_symmetry.space_group_name_H-M   'P 1'
#
loop_
_entity.id
_entity.type
_entity.pdbx_description
1 polymer ?
#
loop_
_entity_poly.entity_id
_entity_poly.type
_entity_poly.pdbx_seq_one_letter_code
_entity_poly.pdbx_strand_id
1 'polypeptide(L)'
;MDEKLVKKRRIVLVPVPAQGHVTPIMQLGKALHSKGFSITVIQTQYNRVSSSKDFSDFNFLTIPGSLTDSDLKNLGPVQFLMKLNQACEASFKQCLGQILKEQGDDDEIACVIYDEYMSLSKAAAKEFQLPSVVFSTTSATAFLCRSVIAKVNADKFLIDMKDHELQDKLFPGLHPLRYKDLPTSAFGPLESIPRVYSETVNTGTASAVIINTANCLESSSLARLQRELQVPVYPIGPLHIAASAPSSLLEEDRSCIEWLNMQKPRSVIYISLGSLALMESKDTLEMAWGLSNSNQSFLWVIRPGSIPASEWTESLPEEFTKLVSERGYIVKWAPQMEVLKHPAVGGFWSHCGWNSTLESIGEGVPMICRPFTGDQKVNARYLENVWRIGVQLEGELEKEDVERAVKRLLVDEEGAYMRKRAIELKEKLESSVRSGGSSCSSLDDFINSFKDE
;
A
#
# COMPACT_ATOMS: atom_id res chain seq x y z
N MET A 1 -17.68 3.14 -45.35
CA MET A 1 -18.23 3.14 -43.98
C MET A 1 -17.04 3.46 -43.11
N ASP A 2 -16.82 4.75 -42.86
CA ASP A 2 -15.61 5.26 -42.21
C ASP A 2 -15.52 4.70 -40.79
N GLU A 3 -14.47 3.92 -40.52
CA GLU A 3 -13.99 3.72 -39.16
C GLU A 3 -13.57 5.09 -38.63
N LYS A 4 -14.43 5.74 -37.85
CA LYS A 4 -14.00 6.87 -37.03
C LYS A 4 -12.85 6.38 -36.15
N LEU A 5 -11.62 6.80 -36.46
CA LEU A 5 -10.48 6.65 -35.58
C LEU A 5 -10.89 7.13 -34.19
N VAL A 6 -10.95 6.21 -33.23
CA VAL A 6 -11.26 6.56 -31.85
C VAL A 6 -10.07 7.35 -31.33
N LYS A 7 -10.26 8.66 -31.08
CA LYS A 7 -9.24 9.55 -30.50
C LYS A 7 -8.69 8.91 -29.21
N LYS A 8 -7.42 8.50 -29.23
CA LYS A 8 -6.81 7.74 -28.13
C LYS A 8 -6.22 8.71 -27.12
N ARG A 9 -7.02 9.10 -26.13
CA ARG A 9 -6.58 10.03 -25.09
C ARG A 9 -5.50 9.39 -24.19
N ARG A 10 -4.54 10.21 -23.78
CA ARG A 10 -3.41 9.83 -22.94
C ARG A 10 -3.66 10.14 -21.47
N ILE A 11 -3.29 9.22 -20.58
CA ILE A 11 -3.19 9.47 -19.15
C ILE A 11 -1.72 9.41 -18.75
N VAL A 12 -1.27 10.46 -18.05
CA VAL A 12 0.07 10.52 -17.48
C VAL A 12 0.02 10.07 -16.03
N LEU A 13 0.77 9.03 -15.67
CA LEU A 13 0.87 8.48 -14.33
C LEU A 13 2.19 8.88 -13.67
N VAL A 14 2.13 9.32 -12.41
CA VAL A 14 3.33 9.77 -11.67
C VAL A 14 3.41 9.10 -10.30
N PRO A 15 4.17 7.98 -10.17
CA PRO A 15 4.32 7.27 -8.91
C PRO A 15 5.43 7.81 -8.01
N VAL A 16 5.22 7.69 -6.69
CA VAL A 16 6.31 7.76 -5.70
C VAL A 16 7.29 6.62 -5.95
N PRO A 17 8.62 6.83 -5.82
CA PRO A 17 9.60 5.78 -6.02
C PRO A 17 9.71 4.79 -4.86
N ALA A 18 8.60 4.17 -4.49
CA ALA A 18 8.51 3.13 -3.50
C ALA A 18 7.58 2.03 -4.02
N GLN A 19 7.96 0.76 -3.84
CA GLN A 19 7.22 -0.36 -4.41
C GLN A 19 5.73 -0.36 -4.02
N GLY A 20 5.42 -0.05 -2.76
CA GLY A 20 4.05 0.05 -2.27
C GLY A 20 3.20 1.13 -2.98
N HIS A 21 3.82 2.07 -3.69
CA HIS A 21 3.15 3.10 -4.46
C HIS A 21 3.18 2.83 -5.97
N VAL A 22 4.31 2.32 -6.48
CA VAL A 22 4.45 1.98 -7.90
C VAL A 22 3.48 0.87 -8.28
N THR A 23 3.41 -0.24 -7.53
CA THR A 23 2.53 -1.38 -7.84
C THR A 23 1.07 -0.96 -8.06
N PRO A 24 0.38 -0.27 -7.13
CA PRO A 24 -1.01 0.12 -7.34
C PRO A 24 -1.20 1.15 -8.48
N ILE A 25 -0.22 2.03 -8.74
CA ILE A 25 -0.30 2.94 -9.90
C ILE A 25 -0.19 2.17 -11.22
N MET A 26 0.68 1.17 -11.30
CA MET A 26 0.79 0.33 -12.49
C MET A 26 -0.48 -0.50 -12.72
N GLN A 27 -1.10 -1.01 -11.66
CA GLN A 27 -2.41 -1.68 -11.72
C GLN A 27 -3.52 -0.72 -12.18
N LEU A 28 -3.54 0.52 -11.68
CA LEU A 28 -4.44 1.57 -12.17
C LEU A 28 -4.23 1.83 -13.67
N GLY A 29 -2.98 1.98 -14.10
CA GLY A 29 -2.64 2.13 -15.51
C GLY A 29 -3.19 0.99 -16.36
N LYS A 30 -3.15 -0.26 -15.88
CA LYS A 30 -3.71 -1.42 -16.59
C LYS A 30 -5.22 -1.35 -16.69
N ALA A 31 -5.90 -0.98 -15.60
CA ALA A 31 -7.33 -0.77 -15.60
C ALA A 31 -7.74 0.31 -16.63
N LEU A 32 -7.03 1.44 -16.67
CA LEU A 32 -7.30 2.53 -17.60
C LEU A 32 -6.96 2.18 -19.06
N HIS A 33 -5.84 1.48 -19.28
CA HIS A 33 -5.47 0.98 -20.60
C HIS A 33 -6.54 0.05 -21.18
N SER A 34 -7.10 -0.84 -20.35
CA SER A 34 -8.20 -1.73 -20.76
C SER A 34 -9.47 -1.00 -21.21
N LYS A 35 -9.59 0.29 -20.85
CA LYS A 35 -10.71 1.17 -21.19
C LYS A 35 -10.41 2.10 -22.37
N GLY A 36 -9.27 1.90 -23.04
CA GLY A 36 -8.91 2.57 -24.29
C GLY A 36 -7.92 3.73 -24.17
N PHE A 37 -7.47 4.09 -22.96
CA PHE A 37 -6.48 5.15 -22.79
C PHE A 37 -5.07 4.70 -23.18
N SER A 38 -4.27 5.59 -23.76
CA SER A 38 -2.82 5.41 -23.82
C SER A 38 -2.20 5.80 -22.47
N ILE A 39 -1.21 5.04 -22.00
CA ILE A 39 -0.60 5.26 -20.68
C ILE A 39 0.85 5.70 -20.85
N THR A 40 1.17 6.85 -20.27
CA THR A 40 2.55 7.32 -20.12
C THR A 40 2.88 7.39 -18.64
N VAL A 41 3.93 6.71 -18.20
CA VAL A 41 4.43 6.77 -16.82
C VAL A 41 5.65 7.67 -16.78
N ILE A 42 5.56 8.78 -16.04
CA ILE A 42 6.74 9.61 -15.76
C ILE A 42 7.32 9.15 -14.43
N GLN A 43 8.51 8.58 -14.47
CA GLN A 43 9.20 8.01 -13.33
C GLN A 43 10.52 8.72 -13.07
N THR A 44 10.99 8.62 -11.83
CA THR A 44 12.32 9.11 -11.46
C THR A 44 13.36 8.02 -11.69
N GLN A 45 14.64 8.37 -11.60
CA GLN A 45 15.71 7.37 -11.70
C GLN A 45 15.70 6.29 -10.60
N TYR A 46 14.99 6.52 -9.48
CA TYR A 46 14.94 5.59 -8.32
C TYR A 46 13.88 4.51 -8.42
N ASN A 47 12.93 4.64 -9.34
CA ASN A 47 11.84 3.68 -9.53
C ASN A 47 11.67 3.32 -10.99
N ARG A 48 12.81 3.13 -11.69
CA ARG A 48 12.81 2.65 -13.07
C ARG A 48 12.14 1.29 -13.12
N VAL A 49 10.86 1.29 -13.42
CA VAL A 49 10.16 0.13 -13.93
C VAL A 49 10.67 -0.02 -15.35
N SER A 50 11.39 -1.11 -15.61
CA SER A 50 11.71 -1.49 -16.98
C SER A 50 10.41 -1.81 -17.71
N SER A 51 10.38 -1.61 -19.03
CA SER A 51 9.29 -2.10 -19.88
C SER A 51 9.32 -3.64 -19.85
N SER A 52 8.81 -4.21 -18.76
CA SER A 52 8.62 -5.65 -18.62
C SER A 52 7.59 -6.10 -19.68
N LYS A 53 7.54 -7.40 -19.94
CA LYS A 53 6.49 -7.97 -20.80
C LYS A 53 5.09 -7.57 -20.33
N ASP A 54 4.93 -7.35 -19.04
CA ASP A 54 3.65 -6.97 -18.45
C ASP A 54 3.26 -5.52 -18.76
N PHE A 55 4.19 -4.64 -19.16
CA PHE A 55 3.90 -3.22 -19.44
C PHE A 55 4.39 -2.75 -20.82
N SER A 56 4.48 -3.64 -21.80
CA SER A 56 4.92 -3.31 -23.17
C SER A 56 4.06 -2.25 -23.87
N ASP A 57 2.80 -2.12 -23.47
CA ASP A 57 1.86 -1.15 -24.06
C ASP A 57 1.96 0.26 -23.43
N PHE A 58 2.83 0.43 -22.41
CA PHE A 58 2.99 1.70 -21.70
C PHE A 58 4.24 2.42 -22.21
N ASN A 59 4.15 3.74 -22.29
CA ASN A 59 5.32 4.58 -22.52
C ASN A 59 5.95 4.97 -21.18
N PHE A 60 7.27 4.85 -21.05
CA PHE A 60 7.99 5.20 -19.82
C PHE A 60 8.96 6.35 -20.09
N LEU A 61 8.81 7.44 -19.35
CA LEU A 61 9.71 8.58 -19.41
C LEU A 61 10.42 8.73 -18.07
N THR A 62 11.75 8.74 -18.11
CA THR A 62 12.56 8.89 -16.90
C THR A 62 13.06 10.32 -16.78
N ILE A 63 12.70 11.01 -15.70
CA ILE A 63 13.26 12.33 -15.41
C ILE A 63 14.56 12.19 -14.61
N PRO A 64 15.59 12.99 -14.94
CA PRO A 64 16.83 13.01 -14.18
C PRO A 64 16.60 13.58 -12.78
N GLY A 65 17.31 13.03 -11.79
CA GLY A 65 17.34 13.53 -10.42
C GLY A 65 18.77 13.77 -9.94
N SER A 66 18.94 14.66 -8.98
CA SER A 66 20.26 14.98 -8.40
C SER A 66 20.59 14.21 -7.12
N LEU A 67 19.61 13.51 -6.53
CA LEU A 67 19.80 12.71 -5.31
C LEU A 67 20.44 11.35 -5.62
N THR A 68 20.85 10.64 -4.57
CA THR A 68 21.50 9.33 -4.63
C THR A 68 20.88 8.36 -3.62
N ASP A 69 21.19 7.07 -3.73
CA ASP A 69 20.79 6.08 -2.73
C ASP A 69 21.38 6.38 -1.33
N SER A 70 22.53 7.05 -1.29
CA SER A 70 23.13 7.55 -0.04
C SER A 70 22.24 8.60 0.62
N ASP A 71 21.65 9.49 -0.18
CA ASP A 71 20.72 10.51 0.35
C ASP A 71 19.47 9.86 0.96
N LEU A 72 18.94 8.80 0.34
CA LEU A 72 17.80 8.06 0.91
C LEU A 72 18.16 7.47 2.28
N LYS A 73 19.34 6.87 2.41
CA LYS A 73 19.81 6.30 3.70
C LYS A 73 20.00 7.38 4.77
N ASN A 74 20.57 8.52 4.40
CA ASN A 74 20.89 9.60 5.35
C ASN A 74 19.68 10.43 5.78
N LEU A 75 18.75 10.68 4.86
CA LEU A 75 17.58 11.53 5.10
C LEU A 75 16.37 10.73 5.60
N GLY A 76 16.36 9.43 5.32
CA GLY A 76 15.18 8.58 5.47
C GLY A 76 14.12 8.84 4.37
N PRO A 77 13.10 7.98 4.26
CA PRO A 77 12.16 7.98 3.13
C PRO A 77 11.42 9.30 2.91
N VAL A 78 11.02 9.98 3.99
CA VAL A 78 10.16 11.17 3.87
C VAL A 78 10.92 12.42 3.50
N GLN A 79 12.03 12.72 4.18
CA GLN A 79 12.84 13.88 3.79
C GLN A 79 13.44 13.69 2.39
N PHE A 80 13.78 12.45 2.03
CA PHE A 80 14.17 12.12 0.66
C PHE A 80 13.06 12.47 -0.33
N LEU A 81 11.81 12.07 -0.08
CA LEU A 81 10.68 12.38 -0.95
C LEU A 81 10.39 13.88 -1.07
N MET A 82 10.51 14.64 0.01
CA MET A 82 10.36 16.10 -0.03
C MET A 82 11.45 16.75 -0.91
N LYS A 83 12.72 16.36 -0.72
CA LYS A 83 13.82 16.85 -1.55
C LYS A 83 13.70 16.39 -2.99
N LEU A 84 13.20 15.17 -3.22
CA LEU A 84 12.97 14.63 -4.56
C LEU A 84 11.98 15.50 -5.33
N ASN A 85 10.85 15.85 -4.69
CA ASN A 85 9.87 16.76 -5.28
C ASN A 85 10.50 18.08 -5.72
N GLN A 86 11.31 18.70 -4.85
CA GLN A 86 12.00 19.96 -5.15
C GLN A 86 13.04 19.80 -6.27
N ALA A 87 13.87 18.77 -6.20
CA ALA A 87 14.98 18.54 -7.13
C ALA A 87 14.50 18.15 -8.54
N CYS A 88 13.36 17.48 -8.65
CA CYS A 88 12.84 16.99 -9.92
C CYS A 88 11.77 17.89 -10.54
N GLU A 89 11.30 18.95 -9.87
CA GLU A 89 10.19 19.79 -10.36
C GLU A 89 10.46 20.38 -11.75
N ALA A 90 11.63 21.00 -11.96
CA ALA A 90 11.98 21.61 -13.25
C ALA A 90 12.07 20.57 -14.38
N SER A 91 12.74 19.44 -14.12
CA SER A 91 12.85 18.32 -15.06
C SER A 91 11.50 17.73 -15.41
N PHE A 92 10.59 17.62 -14.43
CA PHE A 92 9.24 17.13 -14.66
C PHE A 92 8.42 18.09 -15.52
N LYS A 93 8.47 19.40 -15.24
CA LYS A 93 7.80 20.40 -16.07
C LYS A 93 8.30 20.40 -17.50
N GLN A 94 9.62 20.29 -17.69
CA GLN A 94 10.21 20.16 -19.03
C GLN A 94 9.72 18.91 -19.75
N CYS A 95 9.69 17.76 -19.07
CA CYS A 95 9.21 16.51 -19.63
C CYS A 95 7.73 16.60 -20.03
N LEU A 96 6.86 17.07 -19.13
CA LEU A 96 5.44 17.23 -19.42
C LEU A 96 5.18 18.25 -20.54
N GLY A 97 5.93 19.36 -20.56
CA GLY A 97 5.88 20.34 -21.63
C GLY A 97 6.35 19.80 -22.99
N GLN A 98 7.26 18.83 -23.01
CA GLN A 98 7.67 18.14 -24.23
C GLN A 98 6.55 17.22 -24.75
N ILE A 99 5.90 16.45 -23.86
CA ILE A 99 4.75 15.60 -24.24
C ILE A 99 3.64 16.45 -24.89
N LEU A 100 3.37 17.63 -24.34
CA LEU A 100 2.38 18.57 -24.89
C LEU A 100 2.77 19.11 -26.27
N LYS A 101 4.06 19.33 -26.53
CA LYS A 101 4.55 19.81 -27.84
C LYS A 101 4.54 18.72 -28.91
N GLU A 102 4.77 17.48 -28.52
CA GLU A 102 4.81 16.30 -29.40
C GLU A 102 3.41 15.70 -29.61
N GLN A 103 2.41 16.23 -28.91
CA GLN A 103 1.02 15.79 -29.00
C GLN A 103 0.45 16.04 -30.40
N GLY A 104 0.00 14.97 -31.05
CA GLY A 104 -0.81 15.06 -32.27
C GLY A 104 -2.29 15.29 -31.95
N ASP A 105 -3.09 15.60 -32.97
CA ASP A 105 -4.53 15.85 -32.83
C ASP A 105 -5.30 14.66 -32.20
N ASP A 106 -4.77 13.43 -32.33
CA ASP A 106 -5.38 12.18 -31.86
C ASP A 106 -4.84 11.63 -30.51
N ASP A 107 -3.94 12.35 -29.82
CA ASP A 107 -3.16 11.85 -28.68
C ASP A 107 -3.20 12.77 -27.44
N GLU A 108 -4.36 13.40 -27.22
CA GLU A 108 -4.55 14.41 -26.18
C GLU A 108 -4.41 13.88 -24.75
N ILE A 109 -3.68 14.61 -23.89
CA ILE A 109 -3.61 14.32 -22.46
C ILE A 109 -4.97 14.55 -21.82
N ALA A 110 -5.66 13.47 -21.42
CA ALA A 110 -6.90 13.54 -20.64
C ALA A 110 -6.67 14.09 -19.24
N CYS A 111 -5.66 13.59 -18.54
CA CYS A 111 -5.25 14.10 -17.23
C CYS A 111 -3.87 13.61 -16.81
N VAL A 112 -3.34 14.25 -15.76
CA VAL A 112 -2.22 13.76 -14.97
C VAL A 112 -2.74 13.15 -13.68
N ILE A 113 -2.59 11.83 -13.53
CA ILE A 113 -2.87 11.13 -12.27
C ILE A 113 -1.56 10.96 -11.51
N TYR A 114 -1.48 11.53 -10.32
CA TYR A 114 -0.25 11.51 -9.52
C TYR A 114 -0.52 11.00 -8.12
N ASP A 115 0.45 10.27 -7.58
CA ASP A 115 0.45 9.85 -6.19
C ASP A 115 0.37 11.08 -5.26
N GLU A 116 -0.42 11.01 -4.19
CA GLU A 116 -0.64 12.13 -3.26
C GLU A 116 0.64 12.73 -2.65
N TYR A 117 1.77 12.01 -2.66
CA TYR A 117 3.05 12.52 -2.19
C TYR A 117 3.95 13.12 -3.31
N MET A 118 3.50 13.13 -4.57
CA MET A 118 4.24 13.70 -5.72
C MET A 118 3.80 15.14 -6.02
N SER A 119 4.04 16.06 -5.08
CA SER A 119 3.65 17.47 -5.16
C SER A 119 4.21 18.23 -6.38
N LEU A 120 5.34 17.78 -6.95
CA LEU A 120 5.88 18.30 -8.21
C LEU A 120 4.86 18.23 -9.36
N SER A 121 4.02 17.18 -9.38
CA SER A 121 3.03 16.96 -10.43
C SER A 121 1.89 17.95 -10.34
N LYS A 122 1.47 18.29 -9.11
CA LYS A 122 0.48 19.33 -8.82
C LYS A 122 0.91 20.69 -9.36
N ALA A 123 2.17 21.06 -9.15
CA ALA A 123 2.72 22.32 -9.63
C ALA A 123 2.72 22.39 -11.16
N ALA A 124 3.18 21.33 -11.82
CA ALA A 124 3.25 21.25 -13.27
C ALA A 124 1.86 21.21 -13.93
N ALA A 125 0.93 20.39 -13.43
CA ALA A 125 -0.42 20.33 -13.98
C ALA A 125 -1.14 21.68 -13.91
N LYS A 126 -0.96 22.43 -12.80
CA LYS A 126 -1.48 23.80 -12.68
C LYS A 126 -0.85 24.76 -13.70
N GLU A 127 0.47 24.69 -13.89
CA GLU A 127 1.19 25.56 -14.83
C GLU A 127 0.74 25.35 -16.29
N PHE A 128 0.57 24.09 -16.68
CA PHE A 128 0.11 23.73 -18.03
C PHE A 128 -1.42 23.66 -18.18
N GLN A 129 -2.17 24.01 -17.14
CA GLN A 129 -3.64 24.00 -17.11
C GLN A 129 -4.24 22.62 -17.51
N LEU A 130 -3.59 21.54 -17.09
CA LEU A 130 -4.05 20.18 -17.34
C LEU A 130 -4.96 19.70 -16.21
N PRO A 131 -6.05 18.95 -16.52
CA PRO A 131 -6.80 18.22 -15.51
C PRO A 131 -5.87 17.30 -14.73
N SER A 132 -6.03 17.27 -13.41
CA SER A 132 -5.18 16.48 -12.53
C SER A 132 -5.98 15.74 -11.48
N VAL A 133 -5.54 14.53 -11.15
CA VAL A 133 -6.25 13.62 -10.26
C VAL A 133 -5.26 13.10 -9.22
N VAL A 134 -5.62 13.19 -7.95
CA VAL A 134 -4.82 12.62 -6.87
C VAL A 134 -5.13 11.13 -6.77
N PHE A 135 -4.10 10.30 -6.72
CA PHE A 135 -4.23 8.88 -6.40
C PHE A 135 -3.66 8.60 -5.01
N SER A 136 -4.50 8.08 -4.11
CA SER A 136 -4.03 7.58 -2.81
C SER A 136 -3.87 6.06 -2.85
N THR A 137 -2.68 5.63 -2.47
CA THR A 137 -2.28 4.23 -2.29
C THR A 137 -2.50 3.74 -0.86
N THR A 138 -3.01 4.61 0.02
CA THR A 138 -3.39 4.29 1.41
C THR A 138 -4.88 3.96 1.53
N SER A 139 -5.30 3.45 2.69
CA SER A 139 -6.73 3.25 2.98
C SER A 139 -7.48 4.59 3.03
N ALA A 140 -8.79 4.59 2.73
CA ALA A 140 -9.61 5.80 2.86
C ALA A 140 -9.64 6.30 4.30
N THR A 141 -9.59 5.39 5.27
CA THR A 141 -9.50 5.74 6.68
C THR A 141 -8.17 6.43 7.00
N ALA A 142 -7.04 5.93 6.51
CA ALA A 142 -5.76 6.60 6.72
C ALA A 142 -5.71 7.98 6.08
N PHE A 143 -6.27 8.14 4.87
CA PHE A 143 -6.44 9.45 4.23
C PHE A 143 -7.28 10.41 5.11
N LEU A 144 -8.39 9.90 5.64
CA LEU A 144 -9.25 10.68 6.54
C LEU A 144 -8.52 11.08 7.82
N CYS A 145 -7.73 10.18 8.43
CA CYS A 145 -6.91 10.50 9.60
C CYS A 145 -5.96 11.65 9.30
N ARG A 146 -5.25 11.60 8.18
CA ARG A 146 -4.35 12.68 7.74
C ARG A 146 -5.11 13.99 7.52
N SER A 147 -6.31 13.92 6.95
CA SER A 147 -7.17 15.10 6.72
C SER A 147 -7.64 15.76 8.02
N VAL A 148 -7.91 14.95 9.06
CA VAL A 148 -8.25 15.46 10.39
C VAL A 148 -7.02 16.06 11.06
N ILE A 149 -5.87 15.35 11.06
CA ILE A 149 -4.62 15.83 11.65
C ILE A 149 -4.13 17.12 10.96
N ALA A 150 -4.36 17.28 9.66
CA ALA A 150 -4.02 18.52 8.95
C ALA A 150 -4.78 19.76 9.46
N LYS A 151 -5.90 19.58 10.17
CA LYS A 151 -6.79 20.65 10.65
C LYS A 151 -6.72 20.91 12.16
N VAL A 152 -5.97 20.09 12.91
CA VAL A 152 -5.86 20.26 14.37
C VAL A 152 -4.96 21.45 14.71
N ASN A 153 -5.11 21.99 15.92
CA ASN A 153 -4.12 22.90 16.47
C ASN A 153 -2.82 22.11 16.75
N ALA A 154 -1.73 22.49 16.09
CA ALA A 154 -0.48 21.74 16.11
C ALA A 154 0.14 21.64 17.52
N ASP A 155 0.13 22.73 18.29
CA ASP A 155 0.70 22.77 19.64
C ASP A 155 -0.07 21.85 20.59
N LYS A 156 -1.41 21.94 20.56
CA LYS A 156 -2.26 21.06 21.35
C LYS A 156 -2.10 19.60 20.93
N PHE A 157 -2.09 19.32 19.63
CA PHE A 157 -1.92 17.96 19.12
C PHE A 157 -0.59 17.35 19.58
N LEU A 158 0.48 18.15 19.57
CA LEU A 158 1.79 17.72 20.05
C LEU A 158 1.76 17.37 21.55
N ILE A 159 1.13 18.21 22.37
CA ILE A 159 0.95 17.96 23.81
C ILE A 159 0.16 16.67 24.01
N ASP A 160 -1.00 16.55 23.36
CA ASP A 160 -1.88 15.39 23.52
C ASP A 160 -1.19 14.08 23.09
N MET A 161 -0.41 14.13 22.01
CA MET A 161 0.34 12.97 21.50
C MET A 161 1.55 12.58 22.37
N LYS A 162 2.06 13.47 23.23
CA LYS A 162 3.13 13.17 24.20
C LYS A 162 2.58 12.72 25.55
N ASP A 163 1.28 12.90 25.79
CA ASP A 163 0.62 12.45 27.02
C ASP A 163 0.38 10.93 26.97
N HIS A 164 1.04 10.21 27.89
CA HIS A 164 0.91 8.76 28.04
C HIS A 164 -0.51 8.32 28.43
N GLU A 165 -1.25 9.14 29.18
CA GLU A 165 -2.63 8.82 29.58
C GLU A 165 -3.62 8.93 28.41
N LEU A 166 -3.28 9.70 27.37
CA LEU A 166 -4.12 9.84 26.18
C LEU A 166 -3.85 8.77 25.13
N GLN A 167 -2.67 8.13 25.14
CA GLN A 167 -2.27 7.18 24.09
C GLN A 167 -3.29 6.08 23.84
N ASP A 168 -3.89 5.56 24.90
CA ASP A 168 -4.90 4.49 24.84
C ASP A 168 -6.35 4.98 24.71
N LYS A 169 -6.58 6.30 24.81
CA LYS A 169 -7.91 6.90 24.65
C LYS A 169 -8.27 7.03 23.18
N LEU A 170 -9.55 6.92 22.88
CA LEU A 170 -10.07 7.11 21.52
C LEU A 170 -9.84 8.56 21.06
N PHE A 171 -9.38 8.72 19.82
CA PHE A 171 -9.28 10.03 19.20
C PHE A 171 -10.67 10.52 18.79
N PRO A 172 -11.07 11.75 19.18
CA PRO A 172 -12.40 12.27 18.85
C PRO A 172 -12.69 12.29 17.35
N GLY A 173 -13.81 11.68 16.95
CA GLY A 173 -14.26 11.68 15.56
C GLY A 173 -13.51 10.72 14.63
N LEU A 174 -12.65 9.85 15.15
CA LEU A 174 -11.92 8.83 14.38
C LEU A 174 -12.09 7.42 14.97
N HIS A 175 -13.25 7.11 15.55
CA HIS A 175 -13.52 5.77 16.09
C HIS A 175 -13.26 4.67 15.03
N PRO A 176 -12.58 3.55 15.37
CA PRO A 176 -12.13 3.10 16.70
C PRO A 176 -10.66 3.45 17.05
N LEU A 177 -10.07 4.42 16.38
CA LEU A 177 -8.66 4.77 16.53
C LEU A 177 -8.39 5.47 17.86
N ARG A 178 -7.30 5.08 18.51
CA ARG A 178 -6.71 5.77 19.66
C ARG A 178 -5.67 6.79 19.21
N TYR A 179 -5.20 7.65 20.12
CA TYR A 179 -4.11 8.57 19.83
C TYR A 179 -2.86 7.84 19.30
N LYS A 180 -2.49 6.70 19.90
CA LYS A 180 -1.31 5.92 19.47
C LYS A 180 -1.47 5.20 18.13
N ASP A 181 -2.71 5.07 17.63
CA ASP A 181 -3.02 4.42 16.36
C ASP A 181 -2.93 5.40 15.17
N LEU A 182 -2.85 6.71 15.45
CA LEU A 182 -2.77 7.74 14.41
C LEU A 182 -1.46 7.60 13.61
N PRO A 183 -1.48 7.94 12.30
CA PRO A 183 -0.31 7.83 11.46
C PRO A 183 0.64 8.99 11.75
N THR A 184 1.43 8.93 12.81
CA THR A 184 2.33 10.04 13.22
C THR A 184 3.81 9.69 13.10
N SER A 185 4.15 8.42 12.88
CA SER A 185 5.54 7.95 12.87
C SER A 185 6.20 7.91 11.48
N ALA A 186 5.46 8.18 10.40
CA ALA A 186 6.01 8.08 9.04
C ALA A 186 6.78 9.32 8.60
N PHE A 187 6.35 10.53 8.97
CA PHE A 187 6.78 11.77 8.31
C PHE A 187 7.82 12.62 9.05
N GLY A 188 8.60 12.00 9.93
CA GLY A 188 9.63 12.68 10.71
C GLY A 188 9.16 13.09 12.10
N PRO A 189 9.74 14.16 12.70
CA PRO A 189 9.37 14.61 14.03
C PRO A 189 7.88 14.93 14.13
N LEU A 190 7.27 14.60 15.26
CA LEU A 190 5.84 14.74 15.53
C LEU A 190 5.34 16.18 15.26
N GLU A 191 6.19 17.17 15.51
CA GLU A 191 5.96 18.60 15.29
C GLU A 191 5.70 18.96 13.82
N SER A 192 6.29 18.22 12.87
CA SER A 192 6.13 18.47 11.44
C SER A 192 4.88 17.82 10.83
N ILE A 193 4.28 16.85 11.53
CA ILE A 193 3.22 15.98 10.97
C ILE A 193 2.01 16.77 10.48
N PRO A 194 1.42 17.73 11.24
CA PRO A 194 0.26 18.48 10.75
C PRO A 194 0.55 19.27 9.47
N ARG A 195 1.75 19.86 9.36
CA ARG A 195 2.16 20.60 8.15
C ARG A 195 2.30 19.66 6.95
N VAL A 196 3.02 18.55 7.10
CA VAL A 196 3.21 17.57 6.01
C VAL A 196 1.85 17.01 5.55
N TYR A 197 0.93 16.76 6.48
CA TYR A 197 -0.42 16.33 6.12
C TYR A 197 -1.25 17.41 5.45
N SER A 198 -1.13 18.67 5.86
CA SER A 198 -1.78 19.78 5.17
C SER A 198 -1.32 19.94 3.72
N GLU A 199 -0.09 19.56 3.39
CA GLU A 199 0.44 19.59 2.03
C GLU A 199 -0.06 18.39 1.19
N THR A 200 -0.06 17.19 1.78
CA THR A 200 -0.34 15.92 1.07
C THR A 200 -1.84 15.65 0.88
N VAL A 201 -2.70 16.02 1.84
CA VAL A 201 -4.16 15.85 1.70
C VAL A 201 -4.83 16.99 0.94
N ASN A 202 -4.07 18.04 0.60
CA ASN A 202 -4.58 19.20 -0.12
C ASN A 202 -4.71 18.86 -1.61
N THR A 203 -5.95 18.62 -2.03
CA THR A 203 -6.35 18.37 -3.43
C THR A 203 -6.04 19.56 -4.34
N GLY A 204 -6.05 20.78 -3.83
CA GLY A 204 -5.69 22.00 -4.56
C GLY A 204 -6.59 22.20 -5.79
N THR A 205 -6.01 22.08 -6.98
CA THR A 205 -6.71 22.19 -8.26
C THR A 205 -7.01 20.82 -8.90
N ALA A 206 -6.85 19.72 -8.16
CA ALA A 206 -7.21 18.40 -8.65
C ALA A 206 -8.72 18.33 -8.89
N SER A 207 -9.13 17.71 -10.00
CA SER A 207 -10.52 17.52 -10.38
C SER A 207 -11.18 16.34 -9.67
N ALA A 208 -10.38 15.37 -9.18
CA ALA A 208 -10.87 14.21 -8.46
C ALA A 208 -9.80 13.59 -7.56
N VAL A 209 -10.24 12.69 -6.67
CA VAL A 209 -9.38 11.78 -5.91
C VAL A 209 -9.77 10.34 -6.23
N ILE A 210 -8.80 9.52 -6.55
CA ILE A 210 -8.94 8.06 -6.67
C ILE A 210 -8.30 7.42 -5.45
N ILE A 211 -8.98 6.45 -4.86
CA ILE A 211 -8.43 5.67 -3.73
C ILE A 211 -8.49 4.19 -4.10
N ASN A 212 -7.37 3.48 -3.94
CA ASN A 212 -7.33 2.02 -4.10
C ASN A 212 -7.99 1.34 -2.88
N THR A 213 -9.31 1.45 -2.77
CA THR A 213 -10.13 0.80 -1.73
C THR A 213 -11.51 0.47 -2.30
N ALA A 214 -12.31 -0.28 -1.54
CA ALA A 214 -13.67 -0.63 -1.91
C ALA A 214 -14.68 -0.08 -0.89
N ASN A 215 -15.85 0.34 -1.41
CA ASN A 215 -16.95 0.84 -0.56
C ASN A 215 -17.40 -0.19 0.50
N CYS A 216 -17.34 -1.48 0.20
CA CYS A 216 -17.70 -2.54 1.14
C CYS A 216 -16.76 -2.66 2.35
N LEU A 217 -15.56 -2.07 2.30
CA LEU A 217 -14.60 -2.04 3.41
C LEU A 217 -14.69 -0.75 4.24
N GLU A 218 -14.84 0.39 3.58
CA GLU A 218 -14.59 1.71 4.18
C GLU A 218 -15.69 2.76 3.88
N SER A 219 -16.95 2.34 3.70
CA SER A 219 -18.07 3.21 3.30
C SER A 219 -18.21 4.48 4.16
N SER A 220 -18.02 4.39 5.48
CA SER A 220 -18.13 5.55 6.39
C SER A 220 -17.02 6.58 6.15
N SER A 221 -15.76 6.12 6.01
CA SER A 221 -14.60 6.95 5.72
C SER A 221 -14.76 7.61 4.34
N LEU A 222 -15.17 6.85 3.33
CA LEU A 222 -15.40 7.34 1.97
C LEU A 222 -16.51 8.40 1.93
N ALA A 223 -17.66 8.16 2.57
CA ALA A 223 -18.75 9.12 2.63
C ALA A 223 -18.34 10.42 3.34
N ARG A 224 -17.43 10.35 4.32
CA ARG A 224 -16.89 11.55 4.96
C ARG A 224 -15.90 12.29 4.06
N LEU A 225 -14.99 11.59 3.39
CA LEU A 225 -14.06 12.18 2.43
C LEU A 225 -14.80 12.89 1.29
N GLN A 226 -15.84 12.26 0.74
CA GLN A 226 -16.67 12.83 -0.31
C GLN A 226 -17.30 14.18 0.09
N ARG A 227 -17.64 14.36 1.38
CA ARG A 227 -18.16 15.64 1.90
C ARG A 227 -17.06 16.66 2.20
N GLU A 228 -15.90 16.22 2.66
CA GLU A 228 -14.83 17.13 3.11
C GLU A 228 -13.92 17.64 1.98
N LEU A 229 -13.70 16.85 0.92
CA LEU A 229 -12.74 17.19 -0.15
C LEU A 229 -13.33 18.07 -1.26
N GLN A 230 -14.66 18.19 -1.33
CA GLN A 230 -15.38 19.00 -2.33
C GLN A 230 -15.06 18.67 -3.81
N VAL A 231 -14.42 17.52 -4.04
CA VAL A 231 -14.18 16.92 -5.36
C VAL A 231 -14.68 15.48 -5.33
N PRO A 232 -15.05 14.89 -6.49
CA PRO A 232 -15.40 13.47 -6.56
C PRO A 232 -14.30 12.56 -6.00
N VAL A 233 -14.70 11.58 -5.19
CA VAL A 233 -13.83 10.54 -4.64
C VAL A 233 -14.23 9.19 -5.22
N TYR A 234 -13.34 8.56 -5.96
CA TYR A 234 -13.59 7.29 -6.66
C TYR A 234 -12.87 6.11 -5.97
N PRO A 235 -13.60 5.27 -5.20
CA PRO A 235 -13.06 4.03 -4.65
C PRO A 235 -13.09 2.93 -5.71
N ILE A 236 -11.97 2.73 -6.41
CA ILE A 236 -11.88 1.82 -7.56
C ILE A 236 -11.19 0.49 -7.23
N GLY A 237 -10.80 0.29 -5.97
CA GLY A 237 -10.04 -0.88 -5.54
C GLY A 237 -10.92 -2.09 -5.24
N PRO A 238 -10.30 -3.24 -4.94
CA PRO A 238 -8.86 -3.46 -4.94
C PRO A 238 -8.30 -3.66 -6.36
N LEU A 239 -7.32 -2.84 -6.73
CA LEU A 239 -6.75 -2.83 -8.08
C LEU A 239 -6.03 -4.12 -8.47
N HIS A 240 -5.49 -4.87 -7.50
CA HIS A 240 -4.84 -6.16 -7.77
C HIS A 240 -5.83 -7.25 -8.23
N ILE A 241 -7.13 -7.08 -7.95
CA ILE A 241 -8.20 -7.96 -8.47
C ILE A 241 -8.78 -7.36 -9.75
N ALA A 242 -9.00 -6.04 -9.78
CA ALA A 242 -9.63 -5.35 -10.91
C ALA A 242 -8.74 -5.32 -12.17
N ALA A 243 -7.41 -5.33 -12.00
CA ALA A 243 -6.44 -5.32 -13.09
C ALA A 243 -5.45 -6.47 -12.93
N SER A 244 -5.35 -7.34 -13.94
CA SER A 244 -4.33 -8.39 -14.01
C SER A 244 -2.96 -7.75 -14.29
N ALA A 245 -2.29 -7.29 -13.23
CA ALA A 245 -0.93 -6.76 -13.29
C ALA A 245 -0.05 -7.39 -12.19
N PRO A 246 1.28 -7.45 -12.38
CA PRO A 246 2.19 -7.94 -11.35
C PRO A 246 2.02 -7.20 -10.02
N SER A 247 2.08 -7.94 -8.91
CA SER A 247 2.06 -7.38 -7.54
C SER A 247 3.45 -6.96 -7.05
N SER A 248 4.51 -7.38 -7.75
CA SER A 248 5.89 -7.12 -7.36
C SER A 248 6.75 -6.64 -8.53
N LEU A 249 7.78 -5.86 -8.21
CA LEU A 249 8.81 -5.40 -9.16
C LEU A 249 10.14 -6.14 -8.97
N LEU A 250 10.26 -6.93 -7.90
CA LEU A 250 11.47 -7.67 -7.55
C LEU A 250 11.35 -9.12 -8.04
N GLU A 251 12.49 -9.76 -8.27
CA GLU A 251 12.55 -11.17 -8.64
C GLU A 251 12.03 -12.05 -7.49
N GLU A 252 11.10 -12.94 -7.82
CA GLU A 252 10.38 -13.76 -6.85
C GLU A 252 10.94 -15.18 -6.78
N ASP A 253 11.21 -15.66 -5.56
CA ASP A 253 11.63 -17.03 -5.34
C ASP A 253 10.41 -17.96 -5.28
N ARG A 254 10.13 -18.64 -6.40
CA ARG A 254 9.00 -19.55 -6.54
C ARG A 254 9.24 -20.92 -5.88
N SER A 255 10.45 -21.22 -5.37
CA SER A 255 10.72 -22.49 -4.67
C SER A 255 9.83 -22.67 -3.42
N CYS A 256 9.41 -21.57 -2.79
CA CYS A 256 8.47 -21.60 -1.67
C CYS A 256 7.10 -22.18 -2.04
N ILE A 257 6.66 -22.09 -3.31
CA ILE A 257 5.41 -22.68 -3.77
C ILE A 257 5.50 -24.22 -3.79
N GLU A 258 6.64 -24.77 -4.21
CA GLU A 258 6.89 -26.21 -4.15
C GLU A 258 6.87 -26.72 -2.71
N TRP A 259 7.47 -25.95 -1.79
CA TRP A 259 7.40 -26.27 -0.36
C TRP A 259 5.97 -26.22 0.18
N LEU A 260 5.17 -25.22 -0.19
CA LEU A 260 3.77 -25.08 0.20
C LEU A 260 2.90 -26.24 -0.30
N ASN A 261 3.16 -26.79 -1.48
CA ASN A 261 2.44 -27.95 -2.03
C ASN A 261 2.54 -29.20 -1.14
N MET A 262 3.59 -29.31 -0.31
CA MET A 262 3.80 -30.42 0.62
C MET A 262 3.12 -30.23 1.98
N GLN A 263 2.55 -29.05 2.23
CA GLN A 263 1.95 -28.69 3.52
C GLN A 263 0.45 -29.04 3.55
N LYS A 264 -0.08 -29.23 4.76
CA LYS A 264 -1.52 -29.46 4.94
C LYS A 264 -2.30 -28.17 4.64
N PRO A 265 -3.56 -28.27 4.17
CA PRO A 265 -4.40 -27.09 4.00
C PRO A 265 -4.51 -26.27 5.29
N ARG A 266 -4.37 -24.94 5.15
CA ARG A 266 -4.49 -23.96 6.24
C ARG A 266 -3.58 -24.21 7.45
N SER A 267 -2.43 -24.85 7.26
CA SER A 267 -1.49 -25.16 8.34
C SER A 267 -0.25 -24.25 8.37
N VAL A 268 -0.11 -23.33 7.40
CA VAL A 268 1.07 -22.47 7.26
C VAL A 268 0.74 -21.03 7.65
N ILE A 269 1.57 -20.42 8.50
CA ILE A 269 1.61 -18.96 8.67
C ILE A 269 2.60 -18.37 7.65
N TYR A 270 2.12 -17.50 6.77
CA TYR A 270 2.98 -16.71 5.89
C TYR A 270 3.41 -15.44 6.61
N ILE A 271 4.68 -15.03 6.50
CA ILE A 271 5.24 -13.88 7.22
C ILE A 271 5.96 -12.97 6.24
N SER A 272 5.49 -11.73 6.12
CA SER A 272 6.10 -10.69 5.28
C SER A 272 5.81 -9.30 5.87
N LEU A 273 6.87 -8.60 6.25
CA LEU A 273 6.79 -7.28 6.88
C LEU A 273 6.99 -6.12 5.89
N GLY A 274 6.78 -6.39 4.60
CA GLY A 274 6.80 -5.37 3.55
C GLY A 274 8.20 -5.00 3.06
N SER A 275 8.25 -4.07 2.10
CA SER A 275 9.47 -3.72 1.36
C SER A 275 10.38 -2.72 2.07
N LEU A 276 9.93 -2.11 3.16
CA LEU A 276 10.67 -1.02 3.84
C LEU A 276 10.90 -1.25 5.34
N ALA A 277 10.13 -2.14 5.99
CA ALA A 277 10.29 -2.34 7.44
C ALA A 277 11.66 -2.92 7.78
N LEU A 278 12.24 -2.41 8.86
CA LEU A 278 13.44 -2.95 9.50
C LEU A 278 13.01 -3.61 10.81
N MET A 279 13.54 -4.80 11.08
CA MET A 279 13.30 -5.53 12.31
C MET A 279 14.51 -5.41 13.21
N GLU A 280 14.29 -5.10 14.48
CA GLU A 280 15.37 -5.18 15.46
C GLU A 280 15.83 -6.63 15.63
N SER A 281 17.10 -6.84 15.95
CA SER A 281 17.64 -8.19 16.17
C SER A 281 16.92 -8.90 17.32
N LYS A 282 16.54 -8.16 18.38
CA LYS A 282 15.72 -8.66 19.50
C LYS A 282 14.37 -9.19 19.00
N ASP A 283 13.60 -8.35 18.29
CA ASP A 283 12.30 -8.74 17.73
C ASP A 283 12.43 -9.97 16.82
N THR A 284 13.48 -10.03 16.00
CA THR A 284 13.76 -11.19 15.12
C THR A 284 13.94 -12.49 15.91
N LEU A 285 14.70 -12.44 17.01
CA LEU A 285 14.93 -13.58 17.90
C LEU A 285 13.63 -14.03 18.57
N GLU A 286 12.84 -13.09 19.08
CA GLU A 286 11.55 -13.38 19.74
C GLU A 286 10.54 -13.98 18.74
N MET A 287 10.51 -13.48 17.50
CA MET A 287 9.75 -14.08 16.39
C MET A 287 10.20 -15.53 16.14
N ALA A 288 11.50 -15.75 15.97
CA ALA A 288 12.05 -17.08 15.68
C ALA A 288 11.68 -18.09 16.78
N TRP A 289 11.90 -17.75 18.04
CA TRP A 289 11.57 -18.65 19.15
C TRP A 289 10.06 -18.87 19.30
N GLY A 290 9.24 -17.83 19.14
CA GLY A 290 7.79 -17.97 19.20
C GLY A 290 7.23 -18.85 18.08
N LEU A 291 7.76 -18.71 16.86
CA LEU A 291 7.43 -19.59 15.73
C LEU A 291 7.80 -21.05 16.03
N SER A 292 9.02 -21.27 16.55
CA SER A 292 9.46 -22.61 16.95
C SER A 292 8.55 -23.23 18.01
N ASN A 293 8.16 -22.45 19.03
CA ASN A 293 7.30 -22.91 20.12
C ASN A 293 5.85 -23.16 19.69
N SER A 294 5.36 -22.42 18.69
CA SER A 294 3.99 -22.58 18.16
C SER A 294 3.73 -23.97 17.57
N ASN A 295 4.80 -24.65 17.14
CA ASN A 295 4.75 -25.92 16.42
C ASN A 295 3.89 -25.90 15.15
N GLN A 296 3.74 -24.72 14.52
CA GLN A 296 3.07 -24.55 13.23
C GLN A 296 4.10 -24.39 12.12
N SER A 297 3.72 -24.80 10.90
CA SER A 297 4.54 -24.57 9.72
C SER A 297 4.55 -23.08 9.37
N PHE A 298 5.67 -22.55 8.89
CA PHE A 298 5.77 -21.14 8.51
C PHE A 298 6.60 -20.92 7.25
N LEU A 299 6.20 -19.92 6.48
CA LEU A 299 6.98 -19.36 5.36
C LEU A 299 7.34 -17.93 5.71
N TRP A 300 8.63 -17.63 5.88
CA TRP A 300 9.11 -16.32 6.30
C TRP A 300 9.95 -15.63 5.22
N VAL A 301 9.48 -14.46 4.78
CA VAL A 301 10.26 -13.55 3.95
C VAL A 301 11.18 -12.72 4.83
N ILE A 302 12.49 -12.95 4.74
CA ILE A 302 13.52 -12.11 5.37
C ILE A 302 14.30 -11.43 4.25
N ARG A 303 14.13 -10.13 4.11
CA ARG A 303 14.79 -9.37 3.05
C ARG A 303 16.24 -9.11 3.42
N PRO A 304 17.18 -9.15 2.47
CA PRO A 304 18.54 -8.73 2.73
C PRO A 304 18.63 -7.32 3.32
N GLY A 305 19.40 -7.17 4.40
CA GLY A 305 19.55 -5.90 5.11
C GLY A 305 18.32 -5.42 5.90
N SER A 306 17.26 -6.23 6.03
CA SER A 306 16.10 -5.88 6.86
C SER A 306 16.34 -6.02 8.37
N ILE A 307 17.43 -6.69 8.75
CA ILE A 307 17.87 -6.84 10.15
C ILE A 307 19.23 -6.14 10.26
N PRO A 308 19.41 -5.21 11.23
CA PRO A 308 20.67 -4.51 11.41
C PRO A 308 21.86 -5.48 11.51
N ALA A 309 22.93 -5.17 10.77
CA ALA A 309 24.17 -5.95 10.71
C ALA A 309 24.03 -7.42 10.23
N SER A 310 22.93 -7.77 9.53
CA SER A 310 22.75 -9.08 8.88
C SER A 310 22.36 -8.91 7.41
N GLU A 311 22.98 -9.70 6.53
CA GLU A 311 22.70 -9.68 5.10
C GLU A 311 21.54 -10.59 4.72
N TRP A 312 21.19 -11.57 5.54
CA TRP A 312 19.98 -12.37 5.41
C TRP A 312 19.61 -13.13 6.70
N THR A 313 20.10 -14.36 6.87
CA THR A 313 19.73 -15.27 7.98
C THR A 313 20.84 -15.43 9.01
N GLU A 314 21.96 -14.71 8.90
CA GLU A 314 23.10 -14.86 9.82
C GLU A 314 22.76 -14.43 11.26
N SER A 315 21.71 -13.62 11.40
CA SER A 315 21.15 -13.20 12.68
C SER A 315 20.27 -14.26 13.36
N LEU A 316 19.88 -15.33 12.65
CA LEU A 316 19.10 -16.42 13.21
C LEU A 316 20.00 -17.45 13.91
N PRO A 317 19.62 -17.95 15.10
CA PRO A 317 20.38 -19.00 15.78
C PRO A 317 20.51 -20.28 14.95
N GLU A 318 21.67 -20.93 14.99
CA GLU A 318 21.88 -22.20 14.28
C GLU A 318 20.94 -23.29 14.81
N GLU A 319 20.70 -23.29 16.13
CA GLU A 319 19.75 -24.18 16.79
C GLU A 319 18.33 -23.97 16.27
N PHE A 320 17.92 -22.73 16.00
CA PHE A 320 16.60 -22.45 15.43
C PHE A 320 16.44 -23.09 14.06
N THR A 321 17.43 -22.90 13.18
CA THR A 321 17.40 -23.47 11.82
C THR A 321 17.31 -24.99 11.85
N LYS A 322 18.02 -25.65 12.77
CA LYS A 322 17.94 -27.11 12.96
C LYS A 322 16.56 -27.56 13.48
N LEU A 323 15.98 -26.82 14.43
CA LEU A 323 14.69 -27.14 15.05
C LEU A 323 13.48 -26.95 14.12
N VAL A 324 13.61 -26.15 13.07
CA VAL A 324 12.51 -25.81 12.16
C VAL A 324 12.71 -26.33 10.75
N SER A 325 13.78 -27.05 10.45
CA SER A 325 14.16 -27.47 9.09
C SER A 325 13.06 -28.20 8.30
N GLU A 326 12.17 -28.93 8.97
CA GLU A 326 11.05 -29.65 8.32
C GLU A 326 9.76 -28.82 8.23
N ARG A 327 9.62 -27.74 9.00
CA ARG A 327 8.38 -26.96 9.20
C ARG A 327 8.48 -25.48 8.86
N GLY A 328 9.69 -24.96 8.71
CA GLY A 328 9.99 -23.57 8.37
C GLY A 328 10.67 -23.47 7.03
N TYR A 329 10.24 -22.49 6.22
CA TYR A 329 10.90 -22.15 4.97
C TYR A 329 11.19 -20.64 4.94
N ILE A 330 12.41 -20.25 4.59
CA ILE A 330 12.86 -18.86 4.60
C ILE A 330 13.31 -18.48 3.21
N VAL A 331 12.79 -17.38 2.67
CA VAL A 331 13.16 -16.85 1.36
C VAL A 331 13.48 -15.36 1.46
N LYS A 332 14.23 -14.83 0.49
CA LYS A 332 14.54 -13.40 0.41
C LYS A 332 13.34 -12.58 -0.05
N TRP A 333 12.55 -13.16 -0.96
CA TRP A 333 11.41 -12.52 -1.58
C TRP A 333 10.47 -13.59 -2.14
N ALA A 334 9.17 -13.49 -1.87
CA ALA A 334 8.18 -14.49 -2.26
C ALA A 334 7.16 -13.92 -3.25
N PRO A 335 6.57 -14.76 -4.14
CA PRO A 335 5.41 -14.39 -4.94
C PRO A 335 4.17 -14.28 -4.05
N GLN A 336 4.06 -13.17 -3.30
CA GLN A 336 3.11 -13.00 -2.19
C GLN A 336 1.66 -13.31 -2.58
N MET A 337 1.21 -12.89 -3.77
CA MET A 337 -0.14 -13.20 -4.25
C MET A 337 -0.38 -14.70 -4.44
N GLU A 338 0.58 -15.42 -5.02
CA GLU A 338 0.49 -16.87 -5.19
C GLU A 338 0.53 -17.59 -3.84
N VAL A 339 1.36 -17.11 -2.92
CA VAL A 339 1.43 -17.62 -1.54
C VAL A 339 0.10 -17.43 -0.82
N LEU A 340 -0.48 -16.23 -0.82
CA LEU A 340 -1.76 -15.94 -0.14
C LEU A 340 -2.92 -16.73 -0.73
N LYS A 341 -2.90 -16.99 -2.04
CA LYS A 341 -3.90 -17.84 -2.72
C LYS A 341 -3.70 -19.33 -2.45
N HIS A 342 -2.53 -19.74 -1.95
CA HIS A 342 -2.20 -21.15 -1.81
C HIS A 342 -3.02 -21.82 -0.69
N PRO A 343 -3.66 -22.99 -0.92
CA PRO A 343 -4.54 -23.64 0.06
C PRO A 343 -3.89 -23.99 1.41
N ALA A 344 -2.56 -24.16 1.44
CA ALA A 344 -1.80 -24.43 2.66
C ALA A 344 -1.71 -23.21 3.60
N VAL A 345 -1.83 -21.98 3.09
CA VAL A 345 -1.74 -20.78 3.91
C VAL A 345 -3.01 -20.62 4.73
N GLY A 346 -2.87 -20.62 6.05
CA GLY A 346 -3.96 -20.48 7.01
C GLY A 346 -4.04 -19.09 7.65
N GLY A 347 -2.96 -18.31 7.56
CA GLY A 347 -2.85 -16.98 8.13
C GLY A 347 -1.67 -16.20 7.56
N PHE A 348 -1.72 -14.88 7.73
CA PHE A 348 -0.70 -13.95 7.25
C PHE A 348 -0.22 -13.01 8.36
N TRP A 349 1.02 -13.15 8.79
CA TRP A 349 1.68 -12.17 9.64
C TRP A 349 2.28 -11.04 8.80
N SER A 350 1.70 -9.85 8.96
CA SER A 350 2.04 -8.68 8.17
C SER A 350 2.30 -7.44 9.01
N HIS A 351 3.10 -6.54 8.45
CA HIS A 351 3.23 -5.16 8.87
C HIS A 351 1.97 -4.29 8.65
N CYS A 352 0.91 -4.83 8.04
CA CYS A 352 -0.36 -4.11 7.78
C CYS A 352 -0.25 -2.94 6.80
N GLY A 353 0.70 -2.99 5.86
CA GLY A 353 0.69 -2.09 4.70
C GLY A 353 -0.60 -2.30 3.88
N TRP A 354 -1.11 -1.24 3.26
CA TRP A 354 -2.44 -1.27 2.65
C TRP A 354 -2.58 -2.28 1.51
N ASN A 355 -1.58 -2.38 0.62
CA ASN A 355 -1.61 -3.39 -0.46
C ASN A 355 -1.70 -4.81 0.12
N SER A 356 -0.82 -5.17 1.05
CA SER A 356 -0.82 -6.51 1.69
C SER A 356 -2.11 -6.78 2.47
N THR A 357 -2.72 -5.74 3.03
CA THR A 357 -4.04 -5.83 3.68
C THR A 357 -5.13 -6.19 2.65
N LEU A 358 -5.18 -5.47 1.53
CA LEU A 358 -6.13 -5.77 0.45
C LEU A 358 -5.91 -7.18 -0.14
N GLU A 359 -4.66 -7.60 -0.35
CA GLU A 359 -4.32 -8.92 -0.88
C GLU A 359 -4.76 -10.03 0.07
N SER A 360 -4.54 -9.87 1.38
CA SER A 360 -4.99 -10.84 2.39
C SER A 360 -6.51 -10.97 2.43
N ILE A 361 -7.23 -9.84 2.42
CA ILE A 361 -8.69 -9.85 2.39
C ILE A 361 -9.19 -10.44 1.06
N GLY A 362 -8.55 -10.11 -0.06
CA GLY A 362 -8.84 -10.62 -1.39
C GLY A 362 -8.67 -12.14 -1.50
N GLU A 363 -7.82 -12.74 -0.66
CA GLU A 363 -7.67 -14.20 -0.58
C GLU A 363 -8.37 -14.85 0.62
N GLY A 364 -9.02 -14.07 1.47
CA GLY A 364 -9.78 -14.58 2.62
C GLY A 364 -8.87 -15.14 3.71
N VAL A 365 -7.65 -14.62 3.83
CA VAL A 365 -6.64 -15.04 4.80
C VAL A 365 -6.65 -14.07 5.99
N PRO A 366 -6.84 -14.54 7.24
CA PRO A 366 -6.79 -13.70 8.43
C PRO A 366 -5.34 -13.36 8.82
N MET A 367 -5.15 -12.34 9.65
CA MET A 367 -3.84 -11.70 9.82
C MET A 367 -3.33 -11.64 11.26
N ILE A 368 -2.02 -11.84 11.45
CA ILE A 368 -1.30 -11.31 12.62
C ILE A 368 -0.75 -9.93 12.23
N CYS A 369 -1.04 -8.93 13.04
CA CYS A 369 -0.78 -7.53 12.73
C CYS A 369 0.39 -7.00 13.57
N ARG A 370 1.50 -6.63 12.92
CA ARG A 370 2.66 -5.98 13.58
C ARG A 370 3.00 -4.67 12.86
N PRO A 371 2.24 -3.58 13.11
CA PRO A 371 2.49 -2.31 12.44
C PRO A 371 3.78 -1.65 12.92
N PHE A 372 4.52 -1.02 12.00
CA PHE A 372 5.76 -0.29 12.28
C PHE A 372 5.59 1.21 12.10
N THR A 373 5.03 1.65 10.95
CA THR A 373 4.97 3.07 10.63
C THR A 373 3.79 3.48 9.74
N GLY A 374 3.55 4.78 9.63
CA GLY A 374 2.55 5.35 8.73
C GLY A 374 1.13 4.90 9.05
N ASP A 375 0.40 4.51 8.01
CA ASP A 375 -0.99 4.05 8.06
C ASP A 375 -1.16 2.66 8.68
N GLN A 376 -0.07 1.92 8.89
CA GLN A 376 -0.12 0.52 9.33
C GLN A 376 -0.88 0.32 10.64
N LYS A 377 -0.76 1.26 11.60
CA LYS A 377 -1.49 1.18 12.87
C LYS A 377 -2.99 1.39 12.70
N VAL A 378 -3.38 2.29 11.78
CA VAL A 378 -4.79 2.50 11.41
C VAL A 378 -5.35 1.20 10.80
N ASN A 379 -4.61 0.61 9.86
CA ASN A 379 -5.01 -0.63 9.20
C ASN A 379 -5.10 -1.81 10.19
N ALA A 380 -4.12 -1.96 11.08
CA ALA A 380 -4.12 -2.99 12.13
C ALA A 380 -5.35 -2.88 13.06
N ARG A 381 -5.70 -1.66 13.48
CA ARG A 381 -6.89 -1.41 14.30
C ARG A 381 -8.18 -1.81 13.58
N TYR A 382 -8.26 -1.57 12.27
CA TYR A 382 -9.41 -1.98 11.47
C TYR A 382 -9.48 -3.50 11.28
N LEU A 383 -8.34 -4.15 11.02
CA LEU A 383 -8.22 -5.61 10.94
C LEU A 383 -8.71 -6.30 12.20
N GLU A 384 -8.32 -5.79 13.38
CA GLU A 384 -8.70 -6.35 14.67
C GLU A 384 -10.13 -5.97 15.09
N ASN A 385 -10.47 -4.68 15.14
CA ASN A 385 -11.69 -4.22 15.82
C ASN A 385 -12.90 -4.04 14.90
N VAL A 386 -12.69 -3.75 13.60
CA VAL A 386 -13.77 -3.47 12.65
C VAL A 386 -14.11 -4.70 11.84
N TRP A 387 -13.13 -5.23 11.11
CA TRP A 387 -13.31 -6.38 10.23
C TRP A 387 -13.28 -7.71 11.01
N ARG A 388 -12.58 -7.74 12.15
CA ARG A 388 -12.42 -8.90 13.04
C ARG A 388 -11.81 -10.09 12.30
N ILE A 389 -10.75 -9.82 11.56
CA ILE A 389 -10.00 -10.80 10.77
C ILE A 389 -8.52 -10.82 11.13
N GLY A 390 -8.12 -10.17 12.22
CA GLY A 390 -6.74 -10.22 12.66
C GLY A 390 -6.55 -10.00 14.15
N VAL A 391 -5.32 -10.29 14.58
CA VAL A 391 -4.84 -10.15 15.96
C VAL A 391 -3.66 -9.20 15.96
N GLN A 392 -3.71 -8.12 16.75
CA GLN A 392 -2.61 -7.16 16.81
C GLN A 392 -1.60 -7.50 17.91
N LEU A 393 -0.31 -7.48 17.55
CA LEU A 393 0.82 -7.60 18.48
C LEU A 393 1.36 -6.20 18.82
N GLU A 394 0.91 -5.66 19.94
CA GLU A 394 1.32 -4.35 20.46
C GLU A 394 2.47 -4.45 21.46
N GLY A 395 3.27 -3.39 21.59
CA GLY A 395 4.32 -3.29 22.60
C GLY A 395 5.62 -4.02 22.24
N GLU A 396 6.43 -4.30 23.27
CA GLU A 396 7.61 -5.14 23.12
C GLU A 396 7.20 -6.55 22.69
N LEU A 397 7.92 -7.13 21.73
CA LEU A 397 7.60 -8.45 21.23
C LEU A 397 8.26 -9.51 22.11
N GLU A 398 7.46 -10.42 22.65
CA GLU A 398 7.95 -11.60 23.37
C GLU A 398 7.58 -12.88 22.61
N LYS A 399 8.44 -13.89 22.63
CA LYS A 399 8.20 -15.19 21.98
C LYS A 399 6.89 -15.85 22.45
N GLU A 400 6.48 -15.63 23.70
CA GLU A 400 5.22 -16.14 24.22
C GLU A 400 4.01 -15.44 23.57
N ASP A 401 4.09 -14.14 23.26
CA ASP A 401 3.06 -13.42 22.50
C ASP A 401 2.96 -13.95 21.07
N VAL A 402 4.11 -14.18 20.44
CA VAL A 402 4.19 -14.74 19.10
C VAL A 402 3.57 -16.13 19.04
N GLU A 403 3.96 -17.01 19.96
CA GLU A 403 3.41 -18.37 20.07
C GLU A 403 1.89 -18.32 20.22
N ARG A 404 1.39 -17.48 21.14
CA ARG A 404 -0.06 -17.30 21.37
C ARG A 404 -0.76 -16.80 20.13
N ALA A 405 -0.24 -15.78 19.44
CA ALA A 405 -0.89 -15.22 18.26
C ALA A 405 -0.97 -16.23 17.10
N VAL A 406 0.09 -17.01 16.88
CA VAL A 406 0.11 -18.06 15.86
C VAL A 406 -0.91 -19.15 16.19
N LYS A 407 -0.98 -19.62 17.44
CA LYS A 407 -1.97 -20.61 17.88
C LYS A 407 -3.40 -20.08 17.79
N ARG A 408 -3.65 -18.85 18.22
CA ARG A 408 -4.97 -18.19 18.12
C ARG A 408 -5.48 -18.13 16.68
N LEU A 409 -4.58 -17.83 15.74
CA LEU A 409 -4.95 -17.68 14.33
C LEU A 409 -5.15 -19.04 13.62
N LEU A 410 -4.26 -20.00 13.86
CA LEU A 410 -4.23 -21.26 13.09
C LEU A 410 -4.95 -22.43 13.77
N VAL A 411 -4.90 -22.51 15.11
CA VAL A 411 -5.31 -23.68 15.89
C VAL A 411 -6.63 -23.44 16.60
N ASP A 412 -6.80 -22.29 17.25
CA ASP A 412 -7.95 -22.02 18.10
C ASP A 412 -9.24 -21.73 17.31
N GLU A 413 -10.40 -21.87 17.97
CA GLU A 413 -11.72 -21.59 17.38
C GLU A 413 -11.86 -20.12 16.92
N GLU A 414 -11.19 -19.20 17.60
CA GLU A 414 -11.16 -17.77 17.24
C GLU A 414 -10.64 -17.58 15.81
N GLY A 415 -9.57 -18.29 15.43
CA GLY A 415 -9.01 -18.27 14.09
C GLY A 415 -9.98 -18.80 13.02
N ALA A 416 -10.83 -19.77 13.36
CA ALA A 416 -11.87 -20.26 12.46
C ALA A 416 -12.96 -19.20 12.21
N TYR A 417 -13.35 -18.45 13.24
CA TYR A 417 -14.25 -17.31 13.09
C TYR A 417 -13.62 -16.20 12.24
N MET A 418 -12.36 -15.84 12.48
CA MET A 418 -11.64 -14.85 11.68
C MET A 418 -11.56 -15.25 10.20
N ARG A 419 -11.26 -16.53 9.90
CA ARG A 419 -11.27 -17.05 8.52
C ARG A 419 -12.63 -16.92 7.87
N LYS A 420 -13.71 -17.28 8.56
CA LYS A 420 -15.08 -17.12 8.02
C LYS A 420 -15.36 -15.66 7.66
N ARG A 421 -15.01 -14.73 8.55
CA ARG A 421 -15.14 -13.29 8.32
C ARG A 421 -14.28 -12.80 7.16
N ALA A 422 -13.06 -13.30 7.02
CA ALA A 422 -12.17 -12.97 5.90
C ALA A 422 -12.75 -13.44 4.57
N ILE A 423 -13.32 -14.65 4.51
CA ILE A 423 -14.01 -15.18 3.31
C ILE A 423 -15.25 -14.32 2.95
N GLU A 424 -16.06 -13.92 3.94
CA GLU A 424 -17.21 -13.01 3.69
C GLU A 424 -16.77 -11.66 3.11
N LEU A 425 -15.61 -11.13 3.53
CA LEU A 425 -15.05 -9.89 2.98
C LEU A 425 -14.47 -10.11 1.58
N LYS A 426 -13.80 -11.24 1.34
CA LYS A 426 -13.36 -11.66 0.00
C LYS A 426 -14.51 -11.64 -1.01
N GLU A 427 -15.63 -12.30 -0.68
CA GLU A 427 -16.81 -12.37 -1.54
C GLU A 427 -17.38 -10.97 -1.86
N LYS A 428 -17.37 -10.06 -0.88
CA LYS A 428 -17.80 -8.67 -1.07
C LYS A 428 -16.84 -7.88 -1.96
N LEU A 429 -15.53 -8.10 -1.85
CA LEU A 429 -14.52 -7.47 -2.71
C LEU A 429 -14.63 -7.99 -4.14
N GLU A 430 -14.74 -9.30 -4.32
CA GLU A 430 -14.95 -9.89 -5.65
C GLU A 430 -16.22 -9.34 -6.30
N SER A 431 -17.29 -9.20 -5.52
CA SER A 431 -18.55 -8.63 -6.01
C SER A 431 -18.42 -7.15 -6.38
N SER A 432 -17.57 -6.38 -5.69
CA SER A 432 -17.41 -4.95 -5.97
C SER A 432 -16.65 -4.67 -7.27
N VAL A 433 -15.75 -5.56 -7.69
CA VAL A 433 -14.94 -5.39 -8.92
C VAL A 433 -15.57 -6.05 -10.16
N ARG A 434 -16.57 -6.92 -10.00
CA ARG A 434 -17.34 -7.48 -11.13
C ARG A 434 -18.14 -6.40 -11.85
N SER A 435 -18.57 -6.70 -13.08
CA SER A 435 -19.43 -5.80 -13.87
C SER A 435 -20.70 -5.44 -13.07
N GLY A 436 -20.99 -4.14 -12.97
CA GLY A 436 -22.09 -3.60 -12.16
C GLY A 436 -21.80 -3.52 -10.64
N GLY A 437 -20.63 -3.98 -10.19
CA GLY A 437 -20.16 -3.82 -8.81
C GLY A 437 -19.66 -2.40 -8.53
N SER A 438 -19.66 -2.00 -7.26
CA SER A 438 -19.41 -0.60 -6.86
C SER A 438 -18.05 -0.04 -7.30
N SER A 439 -16.99 -0.86 -7.29
CA SER A 439 -15.65 -0.45 -7.72
C SER A 439 -15.55 -0.33 -9.24
N CYS A 440 -16.18 -1.26 -9.97
CA CYS A 440 -16.29 -1.18 -11.44
C CYS A 440 -17.08 0.07 -11.85
N SER A 441 -18.22 0.32 -11.22
CA SER A 441 -19.03 1.52 -11.48
C SER A 441 -18.27 2.80 -11.15
N SER A 442 -17.54 2.84 -10.03
CA SER A 442 -16.71 4.01 -9.68
C SER A 442 -15.61 4.29 -10.73
N LEU A 443 -15.02 3.24 -11.31
CA LEU A 443 -14.07 3.38 -12.40
C LEU A 443 -14.76 3.88 -13.68
N ASP A 444 -15.93 3.35 -14.02
CA ASP A 444 -16.70 3.78 -15.19
C ASP A 444 -17.17 5.24 -15.05
N ASP A 445 -17.59 5.66 -13.86
CA ASP A 445 -17.98 7.03 -13.54
C ASP A 445 -16.78 7.99 -13.69
N PHE A 446 -15.61 7.60 -13.17
CA PHE A 446 -14.37 8.34 -13.37
C PHE A 446 -14.00 8.47 -14.85
N ILE A 447 -14.19 7.42 -15.65
CA ILE A 447 -13.88 7.45 -17.08
C ILE A 447 -14.87 8.34 -17.83
N ASN A 448 -16.16 8.29 -17.46
CA ASN A 448 -17.18 9.09 -18.09
C ASN A 448 -17.06 10.58 -17.74
N SER A 449 -16.45 10.95 -16.60
CA SER A 449 -16.19 12.36 -16.30
C SER A 449 -15.25 13.04 -17.31
N PHE A 450 -14.52 12.28 -18.13
CA PHE A 450 -13.74 12.82 -19.24
C PHE A 450 -14.54 13.08 -20.51
N LYS A 451 -15.75 12.53 -20.66
CA LYS A 451 -16.57 12.64 -21.88
C LYS A 451 -17.53 13.84 -21.85
N ASP A 452 -17.77 14.40 -20.67
CA ASP A 452 -18.68 15.51 -20.43
C ASP A 452 -18.00 16.89 -20.47
N GLU A 453 -16.74 16.94 -20.91
CA GLU A 453 -15.98 18.15 -21.28
C GLU A 453 -15.85 18.25 -22.81
#